data_AF-A0A377DX88-F1
#
_entry.id   AF-A0A377DX88-F1
#
_cell.length_a   1.000
_cell.length_b   1.000
_cell.length_c   1.000
_cell.angle_alpha   90.00
_cell.angle_beta   90.00
_cell.angle_gamma   90.00
#
_symmetry.space_group_name_H-M   'P 1'
#
loop_
_entity.id
_entity.type
_entity.pdbx_description
1 polymer ?
#
loop_
_entity_poly.entity_id
_entity_poly.type
_entity_poly.pdbx_seq_one_letter_code
_entity_poly.pdbx_strand_id
1 'polypeptide(L)' 'MSGNENQLRSAISNLVYNAVNHTPEGTHITVRWQRVPHGAEFSVEDNGPGIAPEHIPRLTERFYRVDKARSRPNRR' A
#
# COMPACT_ATOMS: atom_id res chain seq x y z
N MET A 1 13.56 -14.99 20.02
CA MET A 1 12.88 -15.03 18.71
C MET A 1 13.51 -13.97 17.84
N SER A 2 14.23 -14.36 16.79
CA SER A 2 14.79 -13.44 15.81
C SER A 2 13.80 -13.34 14.65
N GLY A 3 13.41 -12.13 14.24
CA GLY A 3 12.56 -11.96 13.06
C GLY A 3 13.23 -12.51 11.81
N ASN A 4 12.43 -12.98 10.84
CA ASN A 4 12.96 -13.45 9.56
C ASN A 4 13.20 -12.24 8.62
N GLU A 5 14.46 -11.90 8.41
CA GLU A 5 14.87 -10.75 7.59
C GLU A 5 14.29 -10.80 6.16
N ASN A 6 14.25 -11.98 5.54
CA ASN A 6 13.70 -12.14 4.19
C ASN A 6 12.19 -11.86 4.13
N GLN A 7 11.46 -12.29 5.16
CA GLN A 7 10.02 -11.99 5.27
C GLN A 7 9.78 -10.50 5.49
N LEU A 8 10.59 -9.86 6.34
CA LEU A 8 10.50 -8.41 6.57
C LEU A 8 10.81 -7.62 5.30
N ARG A 9 11.88 -7.98 4.58
CA ARG A 9 12.24 -7.39 3.30
C ARG A 9 11.11 -7.54 2.28
N SER A 10 10.51 -8.73 2.20
CA SER A 10 9.38 -8.97 1.30
C SER A 10 8.17 -8.11 1.66
N ALA A 11 7.79 -8.03 2.94
CA ALA A 11 6.68 -7.20 3.38
C ALA A 11 6.89 -5.70 3.03
N ILE A 12 8.08 -5.18 3.30
CA ILE A 12 8.47 -3.79 2.98
C ILE A 12 8.41 -3.56 1.47
N SER A 13 9.04 -4.43 0.67
CA SER A 13 9.03 -4.29 -0.79
C SER A 13 7.63 -4.39 -1.38
N ASN A 14 6.75 -5.23 -0.84
CA ASN A 14 5.38 -5.34 -1.32
C ASN A 14 4.58 -4.05 -1.12
N LEU A 15 4.73 -3.39 0.03
CA LEU A 15 4.04 -2.11 0.29
C LEU A 15 4.54 -1.01 -0.67
N VAL A 16 5.85 -0.89 -0.85
CA VAL A 16 6.43 0.10 -1.77
C VAL A 16 6.02 -0.19 -3.23
N TYR A 17 6.07 -1.47 -3.63
CA TYR A 17 5.64 -1.88 -4.97
C TYR A 17 4.16 -1.57 -5.21
N ASN A 18 3.30 -1.80 -4.21
CA ASN A 18 1.89 -1.47 -4.31
C ASN A 18 1.68 0.03 -4.53
N ALA A 19 2.33 0.88 -3.73
CA ALA A 19 2.23 2.33 -3.91
C ALA A 19 2.64 2.74 -5.34
N VAL A 20 3.83 2.32 -5.79
CA VAL A 20 4.36 2.71 -7.11
C VAL A 20 3.46 2.25 -8.28
N ASN A 21 2.88 1.05 -8.22
CA ASN A 21 2.12 0.50 -9.36
C ASN A 21 0.62 0.84 -9.36
N HIS A 22 0.09 1.26 -8.20
CA HIS A 22 -1.33 1.52 -8.03
C HIS A 22 -1.68 3.00 -7.87
N THR A 23 -0.69 3.90 -7.76
CA THR A 23 -0.92 5.35 -7.78
C THR A 23 -0.66 5.96 -9.17
N PRO A 24 -1.44 6.95 -9.61
CA PRO A 24 -1.19 7.69 -10.86
C PRO A 24 0.12 8.48 -10.86
N GLU A 25 0.59 8.88 -12.03
CA GLU A 25 1.70 9.84 -12.18
C GLU A 25 1.39 11.16 -11.46
N GLY A 26 2.41 11.77 -10.85
CA GLY A 26 2.27 12.98 -10.04
C GLY A 26 1.84 12.74 -8.58
N THR A 27 1.54 11.49 -8.20
CA THR A 27 1.29 11.13 -6.79
C THR A 27 2.59 11.20 -5.99
N HIS A 28 2.51 11.77 -4.79
CA HIS A 28 3.60 11.80 -3.83
C HIS A 28 3.51 10.59 -2.92
N ILE A 29 4.57 9.78 -2.89
CA ILE A 29 4.68 8.62 -2.00
C ILE A 29 5.66 8.97 -0.89
N THR A 30 5.21 8.84 0.35
CA THR A 30 5.99 9.07 1.56
C THR A 30 6.29 7.75 2.24
N VAL A 31 7.57 7.41 2.40
CA VAL A 31 8.03 6.24 3.13
C VAL A 31 8.63 6.68 4.45
N ARG A 32 8.18 6.11 5.56
CA ARG A 32 8.66 6.48 6.90
C ARG A 32 9.08 5.26 7.70
N TRP A 33 10.10 5.49 8.53
CA TRP A 33 10.50 4.61 9.60
C TRP A 33 10.57 5.44 10.87
N GLN A 34 9.82 5.02 11.89
CA GLN A 34 9.83 5.70 13.18
C GLN A 34 9.88 4.73 14.35
N ARG A 35 10.53 5.14 15.43
CA ARG A 35 10.53 4.40 16.68
C ARG A 35 9.24 4.73 17.44
N VAL A 36 8.53 3.70 17.87
CA VAL A 36 7.29 3.80 18.66
C VAL A 36 7.49 3.07 19.99
N PRO A 37 6.67 3.29 21.04
CA PRO A 37 6.88 2.69 22.36
C PRO A 37 7.05 1.17 22.36
N HIS A 38 6.41 0.47 21.40
CA HIS A 38 6.42 -0.98 21.30
C HIS A 38 7.35 -1.54 20.20
N GLY A 39 8.19 -0.70 19.59
CA GLY A 39 9.13 -1.15 18.56
C GLY A 39 9.39 -0.11 17.48
N ALA A 40 9.27 -0.53 16.23
CA ALA A 40 9.40 0.35 15.08
C ALA A 40 8.16 0.24 14.20
N GLU A 41 7.77 1.37 13.62
CA GLU A 41 6.69 1.46 12.65
C GLU A 41 7.29 1.81 11.30
N PHE A 42 6.98 0.98 10.30
CA PHE A 42 7.22 1.25 8.90
C PHE A 42 5.89 1.61 8.23
N SER A 43 5.86 2.72 7.52
CA SER A 43 4.67 3.14 6.78
C SER A 43 5.01 3.60 5.37
N VAL A 44 4.06 3.35 4.47
CA VAL A 44 4.04 3.86 3.09
C VAL A 44 2.69 4.55 2.92
N GLU A 45 2.73 5.84 2.63
CA GLU A 45 1.55 6.69 2.43
C GLU A 45 1.63 7.32 1.04
N ASP A 46 0.50 7.43 0.36
CA ASP A 46 0.39 8.16 -0.90
C ASP A 46 -0.83 9.09 -0.87
N ASN A 47 -0.81 10.12 -1.71
CA ASN A 47 -1.95 11.04 -1.90
C ASN A 47 -2.75 10.73 -3.18
N GLY A 48 -2.80 9.46 -3.58
CA GLY A 48 -3.51 8.97 -4.75
C GLY A 48 -5.03 8.89 -4.54
N PRO A 49 -5.75 8.24 -5.47
CA PRO A 49 -7.22 8.16 -5.43
C PRO A 49 -7.77 7.31 -4.26
N GLY A 50 -6.90 6.65 -3.48
CA GLY A 50 -7.28 5.77 -2.39
C GLY A 50 -7.90 4.45 -2.88
N ILE A 51 -8.46 3.70 -1.93
CA ILE A 51 -9.11 2.41 -2.16
C ILE A 51 -10.60 2.58 -1.87
N ALA A 52 -11.46 2.11 -2.78
CA ALA A 52 -12.90 2.19 -2.58
C ALA A 52 -13.32 1.36 -1.33
N PRO A 53 -14.22 1.86 -0.47
CA PRO A 53 -14.54 1.23 0.82
C PRO A 53 -14.97 -0.24 0.73
N GLU A 54 -15.65 -0.63 -0.35
CA GLU A 54 -16.08 -2.01 -0.61
C GLU A 54 -14.91 -3.00 -0.76
N HIS A 55 -13.71 -2.51 -1.08
CA HIS A 55 -12.51 -3.32 -1.25
C HIS A 55 -11.72 -3.47 0.06
N ILE A 56 -11.85 -2.52 1.00
CA ILE A 56 -11.05 -2.47 2.24
C ILE A 56 -11.10 -3.78 3.04
N PRO A 57 -12.28 -4.41 3.29
CA PRO A 57 -12.35 -5.64 4.08
C PRO A 57 -11.62 -6.83 3.43
N ARG A 58 -11.38 -6.77 2.12
CA ARG A 58 -10.87 -7.88 1.31
C ARG A 58 -9.40 -7.73 0.93
N LEU A 59 -8.75 -6.61 1.28
CA LEU A 59 -7.37 -6.31 0.90
C LEU A 59 -6.35 -7.36 1.36
N THR A 60 -6.65 -8.05 2.46
CA THR A 60 -5.78 -9.10 3.01
C THR A 60 -6.14 -10.51 2.52
N GLU A 61 -7.20 -10.67 1.72
CA GLU A 61 -7.54 -11.95 1.12
C GLU A 61 -6.48 -12.35 0.08
N ARG A 62 -6.12 -13.63 0.07
CA ARG A 62 -5.20 -14.16 -0.95
C ARG A 62 -5.83 -14.02 -2.34
N PHE A 63 -5.04 -13.54 -3.29
CA PHE A 63 -5.39 -13.35 -4.71
C PHE A 63 -6.45 -12.27 -4.99
N TYR A 64 -6.91 -11.54 -3.98
CA TYR A 64 -7.83 -10.42 -4.21
C TYR A 64 -7.11 -9.27 -4.93
N ARG A 65 -7.69 -8.80 -6.03
CA ARG A 65 -7.23 -7.62 -6.78
C ARG A 65 -8.45 -6.83 -7.24
N VAL A 66 -8.36 -5.51 -7.16
CA VAL A 66 -9.35 -4.62 -7.78
C VAL A 66 -9.00 -4.55 -9.26
N ASP A 67 -9.84 -5.11 -10.12
CA ASP A 67 -9.64 -5.02 -11.56
C ASP A 67 -9.72 -3.54 -12.00
N LYS A 68 -8.66 -3.05 -12.67
CA LYS A 68 -8.53 -1.66 -13.18
C LYS A 68 -9.54 -1.29 -14.30
N ALA A 69 -10.69 -1.95 -14.40
CA ALA A 69 -11.73 -1.63 -15.37
C ALA A 69 -12.81 -0.73 -14.74
N ARG A 70 -12.71 0.58 -14.97
CA ARG A 70 -13.69 1.64 -14.66
C ARG A 70 -13.71 2.21 -13.23
N SER A 71 -12.71 3.04 -12.95
CA SER A 71 -12.90 4.20 -12.05
C SER A 71 -12.31 5.47 -12.68
N ARG A 72 -12.73 5.78 -13.91
CA ARG A 72 -12.64 7.14 -14.45
C ARG A 72 -14.01 7.80 -14.26
N PRO A 73 -14.23 8.65 -13.26
CA PRO A 73 -15.32 9.60 -13.35
C PRO A 73 -14.94 10.61 -14.43
N ASN A 74 -15.60 10.47 -15.58
CA ASN A 74 -15.62 11.48 -16.62
C ASN A 74 -16.10 12.79 -16.00
N ARG A 75 -15.20 13.77 -15.83
CA ARG A 75 -15.60 15.13 -15.46
C ARG A 75 -15.46 16.01 -16.70
N ARG A 76 -16.62 16.40 -17.22
CA ARG A 76 -16.78 17.50 -18.18
C ARG A 76 -16.25 18.81 -17.60
#